data_AF-A0A0F9ELS6-F1
#
_entry.id   AF-A0A0F9ELS6-F1
#
_cell.length_a   1.000
_cell.length_b   1.000
_cell.length_c   1.000
_cell.angle_alpha   90.00
_cell.angle_beta   90.00
_cell.angle_gamma   90.00
#
_symmetry.space_group_name_H-M   'P 1'
#
loop_
_entity.id
_entity.type
_entity.pdbx_description
1 polymer ?
#
loop_
_entity_poly.entity_id
_entity_poly.type
_entity_poly.pdbx_seq_one_letter_code
_entity_poly.pdbx_strand_id
1 'polypeptide(L)'
;MSTETKVEAMNGRSFLIHATCWRCADAVHLCGPDSVPICTEHGLLKGIPMKTKKPKFIIKDSGKRQEFASGMVRDTQDNKADFTRILDGPMFDRWVTHLTKGEAKYPDVTPGIPNWTLANSKLELARFRKSAFRHIRQWLRGDTDEDHAAAVFFNVNGAEYVKSKLDK
;
A
#
# COMPACT_ATOMS: atom_id res chain seq x y z
N MET A 1 53.97 10.15 -31.25
CA MET A 1 54.09 8.72 -30.90
C MET A 1 52.90 8.37 -30.02
N SER A 2 51.79 7.93 -30.63
CA SER A 2 50.63 7.37 -29.93
C SER A 2 50.68 5.86 -30.06
N THR A 3 50.69 5.16 -28.93
CA THR A 3 50.67 3.71 -28.85
C THR A 3 49.26 3.19 -29.16
N GLU A 4 49.08 2.59 -30.33
CA GLU A 4 47.85 1.88 -30.70
C GLU A 4 47.86 0.49 -30.07
N THR A 5 46.83 0.15 -29.28
CA THR A 5 46.61 -1.23 -28.82
C THR A 5 45.48 -1.82 -29.64
N LYS A 6 45.80 -2.83 -30.46
CA LYS A 6 44.83 -3.59 -31.26
C LYS A 6 44.13 -4.60 -30.36
N VAL A 7 42.81 -4.52 -30.27
CA VAL A 7 41.98 -5.57 -29.67
C VAL A 7 41.18 -6.23 -30.80
N GLU A 8 41.44 -7.51 -31.06
CA GLU A 8 40.71 -8.30 -32.04
C GLU A 8 39.44 -8.90 -31.41
N ALA A 9 38.29 -8.64 -32.02
CA ALA A 9 37.04 -9.33 -31.73
C ALA A 9 36.86 -10.52 -32.68
N MET A 10 36.44 -11.67 -32.15
CA MET A 10 36.04 -12.86 -32.90
C MET A 10 34.77 -12.55 -33.71
N ASN A 11 34.93 -11.97 -34.91
CA ASN A 11 34.05 -12.04 -36.09
C ASN A 11 34.35 -10.95 -37.15
N GLY A 12 35.61 -10.51 -37.28
CA GLY A 12 36.13 -9.96 -38.54
C GLY A 12 35.45 -8.71 -39.10
N ARG A 13 34.91 -7.81 -38.27
CA ARG A 13 34.41 -6.49 -38.74
C ARG A 13 35.03 -5.36 -37.94
N SER A 14 35.77 -4.51 -38.63
CA SER A 14 36.33 -3.27 -38.11
C SER A 14 35.27 -2.15 -38.19
N PHE A 15 35.04 -1.42 -37.10
CA PHE A 15 34.25 -0.19 -37.12
C PHE A 15 35.08 0.99 -36.57
N LEU A 16 35.05 2.10 -37.29
CA LEU A 16 35.57 3.39 -36.83
C LEU A 16 34.51 4.04 -35.93
N ILE A 17 34.84 4.24 -34.66
CA ILE A 17 33.99 4.95 -33.71
C ILE A 17 34.46 6.41 -33.67
N HIS A 18 33.71 7.32 -34.27
CA HIS A 18 33.87 8.75 -34.00
C HIS A 18 33.25 9.08 -32.65
N ALA A 19 34.06 9.65 -31.76
CA ALA A 19 33.69 9.98 -30.40
C ALA A 19 32.87 11.28 -30.33
N THR A 20 31.54 11.19 -30.31
CA THR A 20 30.67 12.26 -29.80
C THR A 20 29.31 11.72 -29.32
N CYS A 21 29.27 10.97 -28.21
CA CYS A 21 28.15 11.01 -27.25
C CYS A 21 28.48 10.15 -26.02
N TRP A 22 28.70 10.75 -24.85
CA TRP A 22 29.15 10.07 -23.63
C TRP A 22 28.01 9.80 -22.62
N ARG A 23 26.79 9.56 -23.09
CA ARG A 23 25.66 9.13 -22.24
C ARG A 23 24.84 8.09 -22.97
N CYS A 24 24.44 7.03 -22.27
CA CYS A 24 23.66 5.86 -22.71
C CYS A 24 24.44 4.61 -23.15
N ALA A 25 25.45 4.18 -22.38
CA ALA A 25 26.12 2.89 -22.59
C ALA A 25 26.04 1.93 -21.39
N ASP A 26 24.90 1.85 -20.70
CA ASP A 26 24.67 0.82 -19.66
C ASP A 26 23.20 0.34 -19.61
N ALA A 27 22.60 0.06 -20.76
CA ALA A 27 21.25 -0.53 -20.81
C ALA A 27 21.11 -1.55 -21.94
N VAL A 28 22.04 -2.50 -22.04
CA VAL A 28 21.90 -3.65 -22.94
C VAL A 28 22.12 -4.94 -22.14
N HIS A 29 21.13 -5.32 -21.31
CA HIS A 29 21.05 -6.71 -20.88
C HIS A 29 19.66 -7.28 -20.54
N LEU A 30 18.55 -6.60 -20.81
CA LEU A 30 17.23 -7.16 -20.50
C LEU A 30 16.19 -6.71 -21.53
N CYS A 31 16.17 -7.33 -22.71
CA CYS A 31 15.00 -7.35 -23.57
C CYS A 31 15.13 -8.53 -24.55
N GLY A 32 14.22 -9.51 -24.42
CA GLY A 32 14.10 -10.64 -25.34
C GLY A 32 13.59 -10.20 -26.73
N PRO A 33 13.49 -11.13 -27.69
CA PRO A 33 13.25 -10.83 -29.11
C PRO A 33 11.89 -10.21 -29.45
N ASP A 34 10.96 -10.05 -28.50
CA ASP A 34 9.60 -9.56 -28.74
C ASP A 34 9.31 -8.14 -28.22
N SER A 35 10.32 -7.38 -27.80
CA SER A 35 10.13 -5.98 -27.37
C SER A 35 10.66 -5.00 -28.42
N VAL A 36 9.74 -4.37 -29.14
CA VAL A 36 10.03 -3.22 -30.02
C VAL A 36 10.49 -2.04 -29.16
N PRO A 37 11.59 -1.33 -29.50
CA PRO A 37 12.01 -0.15 -28.77
C PRO A 37 11.08 1.01 -29.13
N ILE A 38 10.32 1.50 -28.15
CA ILE A 38 9.56 2.75 -28.30
C ILE A 38 10.47 3.90 -27.87
N CYS A 39 11.30 4.37 -28.78
CA CYS A 39 11.80 5.74 -28.75
C CYS A 39 11.05 6.52 -29.84
N THR A 40 10.18 7.44 -29.44
CA THR A 40 9.66 8.47 -30.36
C THR A 40 9.74 9.83 -29.68
N GLU A 41 10.71 10.63 -30.11
CA GLU A 41 10.65 12.09 -30.03
C GLU A 41 9.48 12.59 -30.89
N HIS A 42 8.75 13.60 -30.39
CA HIS A 42 7.66 14.31 -31.07
C HIS A 42 6.48 13.44 -31.56
N GLY A 43 5.57 13.13 -30.63
CA GLY A 43 4.27 12.55 -30.97
C GLY A 43 3.27 12.82 -29.86
N LEU A 44 2.38 13.79 -30.09
CA LEU A 44 1.20 14.06 -29.27
C LEU A 44 0.45 12.75 -29.04
N LEU A 45 0.59 12.15 -27.85
CA LEU A 45 -0.17 10.98 -27.46
C LEU A 45 -1.64 11.39 -27.42
N LYS A 46 -2.38 11.09 -28.50
CA LYS A 46 -3.84 11.15 -28.52
C LYS A 46 -4.30 10.21 -27.42
N GLY A 47 -4.69 10.77 -26.28
CA GLY A 47 -5.13 10.04 -25.12
C GLY A 47 -6.19 9.03 -25.52
N ILE A 48 -5.89 7.74 -25.34
CA ILE A 48 -6.90 6.70 -25.41
C ILE A 48 -7.90 7.03 -24.30
N PRO A 49 -9.17 7.32 -24.61
CA PRO A 49 -10.14 7.61 -23.57
C PRO A 49 -10.37 6.32 -22.79
N MET A 50 -9.73 6.20 -21.62
CA MET A 50 -10.08 5.17 -20.65
C MET A 50 -11.55 5.40 -20.28
N LYS A 51 -12.44 4.58 -20.84
CA LYS A 51 -13.85 4.54 -20.45
C LYS A 51 -13.91 4.09 -19.00
N THR A 52 -13.94 5.04 -18.08
CA THR A 52 -14.22 4.78 -16.67
C THR A 52 -15.68 4.34 -16.57
N LYS A 53 -15.90 3.03 -16.42
CA LYS A 53 -17.23 2.46 -16.18
C LYS A 53 -17.68 2.96 -14.82
N LYS A 54 -18.54 3.98 -14.78
CA LYS A 54 -19.11 4.49 -13.52
C LYS A 54 -19.79 3.34 -12.78
N PRO A 55 -19.50 3.12 -11.49
CA PRO A 55 -20.15 2.05 -10.74
C PRO A 55 -21.65 2.32 -10.70
N LYS A 56 -22.45 1.30 -11.00
CA LYS A 56 -23.91 1.35 -10.89
C LYS A 56 -24.26 1.27 -9.41
N PHE A 57 -24.67 2.37 -8.80
CA PHE A 57 -25.13 2.38 -7.41
C PHE A 57 -26.47 1.63 -7.33
N ILE A 58 -26.52 0.57 -6.53
CA ILE A 58 -27.72 -0.23 -6.27
C ILE A 58 -28.15 0.04 -4.82
N ILE A 59 -29.40 0.47 -4.65
CA ILE A 59 -30.00 0.58 -3.32
C ILE A 59 -30.28 -0.84 -2.81
N LYS A 60 -29.67 -1.20 -1.69
CA LYS A 60 -29.93 -2.47 -1.00
C LYS A 60 -31.20 -2.34 -0.18
N ASP A 61 -32.05 -3.36 -0.23
CA ASP A 61 -33.37 -3.36 0.43
C ASP A 61 -33.48 -4.57 1.35
N SER A 62 -33.82 -4.35 2.64
CA SER A 62 -34.04 -5.45 3.59
C SER A 62 -35.45 -6.05 3.53
N GLY A 63 -36.37 -5.43 2.78
CA GLY A 63 -37.79 -5.84 2.69
C GLY A 63 -38.64 -5.47 3.91
N LYS A 64 -38.05 -4.91 4.97
CA LYS A 64 -38.77 -4.41 6.15
C LYS A 64 -38.75 -2.88 6.21
N ARG A 65 -39.79 -2.27 6.76
CA ARG A 65 -39.94 -0.81 6.85
C ARG A 65 -40.30 -0.39 8.26
N GLN A 66 -39.71 0.72 8.69
CA GLN A 66 -40.08 1.45 9.89
C GLN A 66 -40.71 2.78 9.47
N GLU A 67 -41.93 3.00 9.94
CA GLU A 67 -42.66 4.25 9.75
C GLU A 67 -42.45 5.16 10.96
N PHE A 68 -42.31 6.45 10.70
CA PHE A 68 -42.15 7.49 11.71
C PHE A 68 -43.37 8.42 11.66
N ALA A 69 -43.74 9.02 12.79
CA ALA A 69 -44.91 9.89 12.89
C ALA A 69 -44.86 11.11 11.94
N SER A 70 -43.67 11.51 11.48
CA SER A 70 -43.47 12.54 10.46
C SER A 70 -43.86 12.12 9.04
N GLY A 71 -44.24 10.85 8.82
CA GLY A 71 -44.47 10.25 7.51
C GLY A 71 -43.21 9.72 6.83
N MET A 72 -42.03 9.78 7.48
CA MET A 72 -40.81 9.16 6.97
C MET A 72 -40.91 7.63 7.05
N VAL A 73 -40.46 6.95 6.00
CA VAL A 73 -40.31 5.48 5.99
C VAL A 73 -38.84 5.14 5.74
N ARG A 74 -38.24 4.36 6.62
CA ARG A 74 -36.84 3.89 6.47
C ARG A 74 -36.74 2.38 6.58
N ASP A 75 -35.71 1.84 5.94
CA ASP A 75 -35.35 0.43 6.05
C ASP A 75 -34.93 0.12 7.50
N THR A 76 -35.30 -1.05 8.02
CA THR A 76 -34.99 -1.41 9.42
C THR A 76 -33.48 -1.61 9.64
N GLN A 77 -33.01 -1.47 10.88
CA GLN A 77 -31.61 -1.72 11.25
C GLN A 77 -31.31 -3.19 11.57
N ASP A 78 -32.31 -4.07 11.48
CA ASP A 78 -32.15 -5.52 11.70
C ASP A 78 -30.99 -6.10 10.86
N ASN A 79 -30.09 -6.83 11.52
CA ASN A 79 -28.93 -7.49 10.92
C ASN A 79 -27.91 -6.55 10.23
N LYS A 80 -27.94 -5.24 10.49
CA LYS A 80 -26.92 -4.30 10.02
C LYS A 80 -25.89 -4.05 11.10
N ALA A 81 -24.61 -4.03 10.71
CA ALA A 81 -23.55 -3.65 11.61
C ALA A 81 -23.67 -2.16 11.97
N ASP A 82 -23.77 -1.87 13.26
CA ASP A 82 -23.71 -0.52 13.79
C ASP A 82 -22.26 -0.17 14.12
N PHE A 83 -21.62 0.58 13.23
CA PHE A 83 -20.23 0.98 13.39
C PHE A 83 -19.99 1.89 14.59
N THR A 84 -21.01 2.57 15.12
CA THR A 84 -20.84 3.45 16.30
C THR A 84 -20.54 2.66 17.57
N ARG A 85 -20.87 1.36 17.59
CA ARG A 85 -20.58 0.46 18.72
C ARG A 85 -19.10 0.30 19.03
N ILE A 86 -18.22 0.58 18.07
CA ILE A 86 -16.77 0.57 18.33
C ILE A 86 -16.32 1.75 19.21
N LEU A 87 -17.16 2.79 19.31
CA LEU A 87 -16.93 3.98 20.13
C LEU A 87 -17.39 3.78 21.58
N ASP A 88 -18.10 2.67 21.87
CA ASP A 88 -18.51 2.34 23.23
C ASP A 88 -17.27 1.96 24.05
N GLY A 89 -16.83 2.86 24.94
CA GLY A 89 -15.72 2.65 25.87
C GLY A 89 -14.42 3.40 25.51
N PRO A 90 -13.35 3.27 26.33
CA PRO A 90 -12.17 4.12 26.22
C PRO A 90 -11.19 3.70 25.11
N MET A 91 -11.39 2.53 24.50
CA MET A 91 -10.39 1.94 23.61
C MET A 91 -10.23 2.70 22.30
N PHE A 92 -11.28 3.34 21.78
CA PHE A 92 -11.19 4.13 20.56
C PHE A 92 -10.21 5.29 20.73
N ASP A 93 -10.40 6.13 21.76
CA ASP A 93 -9.54 7.29 22.02
C ASP A 93 -8.09 6.87 22.35
N ARG A 94 -7.93 5.78 23.11
CA ARG A 94 -6.62 5.20 23.42
C ARG A 94 -5.89 4.76 22.16
N TRP A 95 -6.60 4.11 21.24
CA TRP A 95 -6.01 3.65 19.99
C TRP A 95 -5.67 4.80 19.06
N VAL A 96 -6.54 5.81 18.93
CA VAL A 96 -6.24 7.06 18.21
C VAL A 96 -4.97 7.70 18.77
N THR A 97 -4.89 7.88 20.08
CA THR A 97 -3.71 8.45 20.76
C THR A 97 -2.44 7.64 20.46
N HIS A 98 -2.54 6.31 20.47
CA HIS A 98 -1.42 5.41 20.17
C HIS A 98 -0.93 5.58 18.72
N LEU A 99 -1.85 5.69 17.76
CA LEU A 99 -1.52 5.92 16.35
C LEU A 99 -0.88 7.30 16.14
N THR A 100 -1.39 8.36 16.76
CA THR A 100 -0.80 9.71 16.68
C THR A 100 0.61 9.76 17.27
N LYS A 101 0.84 9.10 18.41
CA LYS A 101 2.21 8.95 18.97
C LYS A 101 3.10 8.13 18.03
N GLY A 102 2.54 7.13 17.38
CA GLY A 102 3.22 6.32 16.36
C GLY A 102 3.64 7.15 15.15
N GLU A 103 2.78 8.03 14.65
CA GLU A 103 3.05 8.96 13.55
C GLU A 103 4.19 9.93 13.90
N ALA A 104 4.19 10.50 15.11
CA ALA A 104 5.28 11.37 15.55
C ALA A 104 6.65 10.66 15.58
N LYS A 105 6.66 9.35 15.88
CA LYS A 105 7.89 8.52 15.90
C LYS A 105 8.28 8.02 14.51
N TYR A 106 7.29 7.66 13.70
CA TYR A 106 7.44 7.11 12.36
C TYR A 106 6.60 7.96 11.41
N PRO A 107 7.16 9.07 10.89
CA PRO A 107 6.40 10.04 10.12
C PRO A 107 5.84 9.40 8.86
N ASP A 108 4.72 9.96 8.41
CA ASP A 108 4.08 9.61 7.16
C ASP A 108 5.08 9.66 6.00
N VAL A 109 5.11 8.60 5.19
CA VAL A 109 5.94 8.56 3.98
C VAL A 109 5.48 9.54 2.91
N THR A 110 4.21 9.88 2.95
CA THR A 110 3.56 10.92 2.14
C THR A 110 2.43 11.47 3.00
N PRO A 111 2.16 12.79 3.04
CA PRO A 111 1.13 13.35 3.89
C PRO A 111 -0.20 12.56 3.80
N GLY A 112 -0.63 11.97 4.93
CA GLY A 112 -1.83 11.15 5.02
C GLY A 112 -1.64 9.65 4.73
N ILE A 113 -0.41 9.18 4.54
CA ILE A 113 -0.05 7.77 4.35
C ILE A 113 0.81 7.29 5.53
N PRO A 114 0.20 6.62 6.52
CA PRO A 114 0.92 6.15 7.70
C PRO A 114 2.01 5.14 7.34
N ASN A 115 3.21 5.31 7.90
CA ASN A 115 4.38 4.45 7.60
C ASN A 115 4.11 2.95 7.72
N TRP A 116 3.35 2.52 8.74
CA TRP A 116 3.04 1.10 8.97
C TRP A 116 2.23 0.46 7.83
N THR A 117 1.56 1.25 6.99
CA THR A 117 0.79 0.77 5.84
C THR A 117 1.67 0.30 4.68
N LEU A 118 2.99 0.54 4.73
CA LEU A 118 3.92 0.04 3.72
C LEU A 118 4.16 -1.47 3.80
N ALA A 119 3.89 -2.07 4.96
CA ALA A 119 4.12 -3.50 5.18
C ALA A 119 3.37 -4.35 4.13
N ASN A 120 4.09 -5.33 3.57
CA ASN A 120 3.62 -6.14 2.44
C ASN A 120 4.22 -7.57 2.40
N SER A 121 4.99 -7.99 3.40
CA SER A 121 5.70 -9.27 3.40
C SER A 121 5.24 -10.22 4.52
N LYS A 122 5.50 -11.53 4.34
CA LYS A 122 5.28 -12.55 5.37
C LYS A 122 6.13 -12.30 6.63
N LEU A 123 7.32 -11.72 6.46
CA LEU A 123 8.20 -11.37 7.57
C LEU A 123 7.57 -10.29 8.46
N GLU A 124 7.02 -9.23 7.85
CA GLU A 124 6.34 -8.16 8.56
C GLU A 124 5.04 -8.65 9.22
N LEU A 125 4.28 -9.52 8.55
CA LEU A 125 3.12 -10.20 9.17
C LEU A 125 3.53 -10.95 10.45
N ALA A 126 4.62 -11.71 10.40
CA ALA A 126 5.14 -12.41 11.57
C ALA A 126 5.61 -11.44 12.67
N ARG A 127 6.17 -10.29 12.32
CA ARG A 127 6.58 -9.24 13.28
C ARG A 127 5.38 -8.65 14.00
N PHE A 128 4.31 -8.28 13.29
CA PHE A 128 3.06 -7.80 13.90
C PHE A 128 2.49 -8.82 14.89
N ARG A 129 2.40 -10.11 14.49
CA ARG A 129 1.89 -11.17 15.37
C ARG A 129 2.73 -11.35 16.64
N LYS A 130 4.06 -11.41 16.51
CA LYS A 130 4.97 -11.51 17.67
C LYS A 130 4.88 -10.30 18.59
N SER A 131 4.76 -9.11 18.00
CA SER A 131 4.62 -7.86 18.73
C SER A 131 3.28 -7.80 19.50
N ALA A 132 2.17 -8.18 18.85
CA ALA A 132 0.86 -8.30 19.51
C ALA A 132 0.93 -9.22 20.74
N PHE A 133 1.53 -10.40 20.60
CA PHE A 133 1.64 -11.36 21.71
C PHE A 133 2.45 -10.80 22.90
N ARG A 134 3.53 -10.06 22.63
CA ARG A 134 4.31 -9.39 23.68
C ARG A 134 3.44 -8.39 24.47
N HIS A 135 2.71 -7.52 23.76
CA HIS A 135 1.85 -6.54 24.42
C HIS A 135 0.66 -7.18 25.14
N ILE A 136 0.11 -8.31 24.64
CA ILE A 136 -0.90 -9.10 25.37
C ILE A 136 -0.34 -9.55 26.72
N ARG A 137 0.88 -10.12 26.73
CA ARG A 137 1.54 -10.57 27.97
C ARG A 137 1.76 -9.43 28.96
N GLN A 138 2.20 -8.26 28.50
CA GLN A 138 2.41 -7.08 29.34
C GLN A 138 1.09 -6.53 29.89
N TRP A 139 0.06 -6.46 29.04
CA TRP A 139 -1.28 -6.05 29.45
C TRP A 139 -1.88 -6.98 30.52
N LEU A 140 -1.77 -8.29 30.33
CA LEU A 140 -2.25 -9.28 31.31
C LEU A 140 -1.47 -9.22 32.63
N ARG A 141 -0.21 -8.81 32.61
CA ARG A 141 0.60 -8.58 33.81
C ARG A 141 0.21 -7.28 34.55
N GLY A 142 -0.49 -6.38 33.89
CA GLY A 142 -0.85 -5.07 34.44
C GLY A 142 0.28 -4.04 34.33
N ASP A 143 1.21 -4.21 33.39
CA ASP A 143 2.25 -3.22 33.13
C ASP A 143 1.63 -1.89 32.64
N THR A 144 2.23 -0.75 33.02
CA THR A 144 1.70 0.60 32.73
C THR A 144 2.73 1.56 32.15
N ASP A 145 3.86 1.06 31.66
CA ASP A 145 4.91 1.87 31.03
C ASP A 145 4.52 2.36 29.63
N GLU A 146 3.60 1.68 28.96
CA GLU A 146 2.96 2.12 27.72
C GLU A 146 1.49 1.66 27.68
N ASP A 147 0.72 2.18 26.73
CA ASP A 147 -0.64 1.67 26.49
C ASP A 147 -0.58 0.33 25.74
N HIS A 148 -0.34 -0.76 26.48
CA HIS A 148 -0.24 -2.09 25.88
C HIS A 148 -1.53 -2.55 25.22
N ALA A 149 -2.71 -2.19 25.75
CA ALA A 149 -3.98 -2.59 25.13
C ALA A 149 -4.15 -1.95 23.74
N ALA A 150 -3.84 -0.66 23.61
CA ALA A 150 -3.85 0.02 22.32
C ALA A 150 -2.77 -0.54 21.37
N ALA A 151 -1.60 -0.91 21.91
CA ALA A 151 -0.54 -1.56 21.14
C ALA A 151 -0.98 -2.93 20.59
N VAL A 152 -1.76 -3.71 21.34
CA VAL A 152 -2.36 -4.96 20.83
C VAL A 152 -3.29 -4.66 19.66
N PHE A 153 -4.20 -3.70 19.79
CA PHE A 153 -5.12 -3.29 18.73
C PHE A 153 -4.36 -2.90 17.45
N PHE A 154 -3.33 -2.06 17.60
CA PHE A 154 -2.47 -1.66 16.49
C PHE A 154 -1.83 -2.87 15.78
N ASN A 155 -1.22 -3.78 16.52
CA ASN A 155 -0.50 -4.90 15.91
C ASN A 155 -1.46 -5.94 15.28
N VAL A 156 -2.64 -6.17 15.85
CA VAL A 156 -3.66 -7.04 15.25
C VAL A 156 -4.18 -6.42 13.95
N ASN A 157 -4.51 -5.13 13.95
CA ASN A 157 -4.93 -4.41 12.74
C ASN A 157 -3.83 -4.43 11.66
N GLY A 158 -2.57 -4.19 12.05
CA GLY A 158 -1.42 -4.28 11.15
C GLY A 158 -1.26 -5.68 10.53
N ALA A 159 -1.44 -6.74 11.32
CA ALA A 159 -1.39 -8.11 10.82
C ALA A 159 -2.51 -8.41 9.80
N GLU A 160 -3.76 -8.05 10.09
CA GLU A 160 -4.88 -8.26 9.17
C GLU A 160 -4.75 -7.39 7.91
N TYR A 161 -4.22 -6.17 8.04
CA TYR A 161 -3.92 -5.32 6.91
C TYR A 161 -2.89 -5.97 5.96
N VAL A 162 -1.77 -6.47 6.48
CA VAL A 162 -0.75 -7.15 5.66
C VAL A 162 -1.31 -8.43 5.05
N LYS A 163 -2.07 -9.22 5.83
CA LYS A 163 -2.72 -10.43 5.33
C LYS A 163 -3.66 -10.12 4.16
N SER A 164 -4.48 -9.08 4.26
CA SER A 164 -5.38 -8.65 3.18
C SER A 164 -4.66 -8.23 1.89
N LYS A 165 -3.37 -7.89 1.96
CA LYS A 165 -2.53 -7.62 0.78
C LYS A 165 -1.92 -8.90 0.18
N LEU A 166 -1.58 -9.87 1.03
CA LEU A 166 -0.98 -11.13 0.61
C LEU A 166 -2.01 -12.10 0.02
N ASP A 167 -3.28 -11.99 0.45
CA ASP A 167 -4.39 -12.84 -0.02
C ASP A 167 -5.01 -12.34 -1.36
N LYS A 168 -4.37 -11.37 -2.03
CA LYS A 168 -4.78 -10.85 -3.36
C LYS A 168 -4.04 -11.58 -4.47
#